data_AF-A0A3R7RCU3-F1
#
_entry.id   AF-A0A3R7RCU3-F1
#
_cell.length_a   1.000
_cell.length_b   1.000
_cell.length_c   1.000
_cell.angle_alpha   90.00
_cell.angle_beta   90.00
_cell.angle_gamma   90.00
#
_symmetry.space_group_name_H-M   'P 1'
#
loop_
_entity.id
_entity.type
_entity.pdbx_description
1 polymer ?
#
loop_
_entity_poly.entity_id
_entity_poly.type
_entity_poly.pdbx_seq_one_letter_code
_entity_poly.pdbx_strand_id
1 'polypeptide(L)'
;QTSEPDISKFPTVDSLDDFSKVLTDYGTALSDFSCFTRELVDPILLPEGKTVLDVFKVCFDDDASLLEEYHKARNDTKQKWEPWRPANAGSPPFSGQRKFTCTTTIKAVVSKSCPFTEYQRYAFMNVGGNKPALVVQLSGQAEGVMFADAFRAEALLIFTQSDLGVAMRVLGHIQFLRDV
;
A
#
# COMPACT_ATOMS: atom_id res chain seq x y z
N GLN A 1 0.93 16.66 23.13
CA GLN A 1 2.16 16.84 22.34
C GLN A 1 2.26 15.66 21.38
N THR A 2 1.61 15.75 20.23
CA THR A 2 1.86 14.83 19.12
C THR A 2 3.17 15.30 18.49
N SER A 3 4.25 14.59 18.77
CA SER A 3 5.51 14.83 18.06
C SER A 3 5.25 14.52 16.59
N GLU A 4 5.48 15.49 15.71
CA GLU A 4 5.52 15.21 14.28
C GLU A 4 6.52 14.07 14.04
N PRO A 5 6.22 13.13 13.14
CA PRO A 5 7.15 12.05 12.84
C PRO A 5 8.45 12.67 12.35
N ASP A 6 9.53 12.43 13.07
CA ASP A 6 10.85 12.92 12.72
C ASP A 6 11.49 11.90 11.78
N ILE A 7 11.79 12.31 10.54
CA ILE A 7 12.39 11.46 9.51
C ILE A 7 13.71 10.84 10.00
N SER A 8 14.43 11.52 10.91
CA SER A 8 15.66 10.99 11.51
C SER A 8 15.46 9.72 12.35
N LYS A 9 14.20 9.40 12.71
CA LYS A 9 13.82 8.21 13.48
C LYS A 9 13.43 7.02 12.60
N PHE A 10 13.38 7.19 11.28
CA PHE A 10 13.08 6.07 10.39
C PHE A 10 14.15 4.99 10.50
N PRO A 11 13.76 3.70 10.51
CA PRO A 11 14.72 2.61 10.59
C PRO A 11 15.66 2.66 9.38
N THR A 12 16.96 2.65 9.65
CA THR A 12 17.97 2.53 8.61
C THR A 12 17.99 1.10 8.10
N VAL A 13 17.86 0.94 6.79
CA VAL A 13 17.82 -0.36 6.10
C VAL A 13 18.80 -0.35 4.93
N ASP A 14 19.31 -1.52 4.58
CA ASP A 14 20.23 -1.65 3.45
C ASP A 14 19.49 -1.53 2.11
N SER A 15 18.24 -2.00 2.06
CA SER A 15 17.43 -2.02 0.85
C SER A 15 15.93 -1.98 1.15
N LEU A 16 15.12 -1.74 0.11
CA LEU A 16 13.67 -1.77 0.21
C LEU A 16 13.12 -3.19 0.44
N ASP A 17 13.91 -4.24 0.19
CA ASP A 17 13.50 -5.64 0.41
C ASP A 17 13.16 -5.90 1.89
N ASP A 18 13.73 -5.11 2.80
CA ASP A 18 13.42 -5.13 4.23
C ASP A 18 11.95 -4.83 4.55
N PHE A 19 11.22 -4.22 3.61
CA PHE A 19 9.77 -4.08 3.71
C PHE A 19 9.04 -5.42 3.88
N SER A 20 9.59 -6.50 3.33
CA SER A 20 9.02 -7.86 3.47
C SER A 20 8.99 -8.33 4.93
N LYS A 21 9.79 -7.73 5.82
CA LYS A 21 9.81 -8.02 7.26
C LYS A 21 8.61 -7.43 8.01
N VAL A 22 7.74 -6.64 7.36
CA VAL A 22 6.52 -6.10 7.98
C VAL A 22 5.47 -7.22 8.09
N LEU A 23 5.31 -7.75 9.30
CA LEU A 23 4.40 -8.84 9.61
C LEU A 23 2.98 -8.33 9.85
N THR A 24 1.99 -9.03 9.30
CA THR A 24 0.56 -8.64 9.40
C THR A 24 -0.29 -9.79 9.91
N ASP A 25 -1.51 -9.47 10.35
CA ASP A 25 -2.53 -10.45 10.74
C ASP A 25 -3.14 -11.18 9.53
N TYR A 26 -2.80 -10.75 8.32
CA TYR A 26 -3.43 -11.22 7.09
C TYR A 26 -2.77 -12.48 6.51
N GLY A 27 -1.85 -13.10 7.25
CA GLY A 27 -1.16 -14.32 6.85
C GLY A 27 -0.40 -14.11 5.53
N THR A 28 -0.67 -14.94 4.54
CA THR A 28 -0.03 -14.88 3.21
C THR A 28 -0.67 -13.86 2.27
N ALA A 29 -1.48 -12.92 2.76
CA ALA A 29 -2.22 -12.01 1.90
C ALA A 29 -1.41 -10.94 1.18
N LEU A 30 -0.15 -10.77 1.55
CA LEU A 30 0.74 -9.76 1.00
C LEU A 30 2.03 -10.46 0.59
N SER A 31 2.39 -10.36 -0.69
CA SER A 31 3.63 -10.94 -1.22
C SER A 31 4.88 -10.19 -0.74
N ASP A 32 6.02 -10.87 -0.76
CA ASP A 32 7.32 -10.26 -0.48
C ASP A 32 7.68 -9.21 -1.53
N PHE A 33 8.52 -8.24 -1.15
CA PHE A 33 8.94 -7.14 -2.03
C PHE A 33 9.55 -7.64 -3.35
N SER A 34 10.31 -8.73 -3.30
CA SER A 34 10.98 -9.32 -4.47
C SER A 34 10.02 -9.88 -5.53
N CYS A 35 8.75 -10.12 -5.20
CA CYS A 35 7.73 -10.57 -6.15
C CYS A 35 7.34 -9.47 -7.16
N PHE A 36 7.62 -8.19 -6.84
CA PHE A 36 7.22 -7.04 -7.63
C PHE A 36 8.30 -6.68 -8.65
N THR A 37 8.09 -7.11 -9.89
CA THR A 37 9.07 -6.94 -11.00
C THR A 37 8.57 -6.04 -12.13
N ARG A 38 7.29 -5.65 -12.12
CA ARG A 38 6.64 -4.92 -13.22
C ARG A 38 6.18 -3.54 -12.76
N GLU A 39 6.73 -2.49 -13.35
CA GLU A 39 6.19 -1.13 -13.25
C GLU A 39 4.83 -1.05 -13.96
N LEU A 40 3.86 -0.45 -13.29
CA LEU A 40 2.51 -0.23 -13.82
C LEU A 40 2.38 1.12 -14.53
N VAL A 41 3.18 2.11 -14.12
CA VAL A 41 3.22 3.45 -14.68
C VAL A 41 4.65 3.97 -14.67
N ASP A 42 4.91 4.98 -15.50
CA ASP A 42 6.18 5.72 -15.42
C ASP A 42 6.32 6.39 -14.04
N PRO A 43 7.54 6.52 -13.49
CA PRO A 43 7.75 7.19 -12.21
C PRO A 43 7.20 8.62 -12.20
N ILE A 44 6.45 8.95 -11.15
CA ILE A 44 5.77 10.24 -11.00
C ILE A 44 6.54 11.08 -9.99
N LEU A 45 6.93 12.30 -10.39
CA LEU A 45 7.46 13.30 -9.46
C LEU A 45 6.30 14.04 -8.81
N LEU A 46 6.27 14.05 -7.48
CA LEU A 46 5.31 14.83 -6.72
C LEU A 46 5.76 16.30 -6.62
N PRO A 47 4.82 17.24 -6.36
CA PRO A 47 5.15 18.66 -6.25
C PRO A 47 6.29 18.94 -5.25
N GLU A 48 7.07 19.97 -5.54
CA GLU A 48 8.19 20.40 -4.70
C GLU A 48 7.77 20.71 -3.26
N GLY A 49 8.72 20.55 -2.33
CA GLY A 49 8.51 20.84 -0.90
C GLY A 49 7.65 19.80 -0.16
N LYS A 50 7.36 18.65 -0.77
CA LYS A 50 6.67 17.53 -0.13
C LYS A 50 7.66 16.50 0.41
N THR A 51 7.37 15.99 1.59
CA THR A 51 8.07 14.87 2.22
C THR A 51 7.26 13.59 2.11
N VAL A 52 7.89 12.44 2.37
CA VAL A 52 7.16 11.16 2.44
C VAL A 52 6.11 11.13 3.56
N LEU A 53 6.26 11.96 4.59
CA LEU A 53 5.27 12.13 5.65
C LEU A 53 4.06 12.93 5.16
N ASP A 54 4.28 13.98 4.37
CA ASP A 54 3.19 14.73 3.74
C ASP A 54 2.38 13.83 2.81
N VAL A 55 3.06 12.98 2.06
CA VAL A 55 2.41 11.97 1.20
C VAL A 55 1.57 11.03 2.04
N PHE A 56 2.11 10.48 3.14
CA PHE A 56 1.34 9.60 4.01
C PHE A 56 0.09 10.30 4.56
N LYS A 57 0.27 11.51 5.09
CA LYS A 57 -0.81 12.31 5.66
C LYS A 57 -1.94 12.57 4.67
N VAL A 58 -1.61 12.92 3.43
CA VAL A 58 -2.60 13.29 2.42
C VAL A 58 -3.23 12.09 1.74
N CYS A 59 -2.48 11.01 1.55
CA CYS A 59 -2.93 9.88 0.74
C CYS A 59 -3.44 8.70 1.56
N PHE A 60 -2.88 8.45 2.75
CA PHE A 60 -3.04 7.17 3.43
C PHE A 60 -3.54 7.29 4.87
N ASP A 61 -3.36 8.42 5.55
CA ASP A 61 -3.78 8.60 6.94
C ASP A 61 -5.28 8.36 7.15
N ASP A 62 -5.69 8.13 8.41
CA ASP A 62 -7.08 7.74 8.73
C ASP A 62 -8.09 8.87 8.48
N ASP A 63 -7.65 10.14 8.49
CA ASP A 63 -8.44 11.31 8.16
C ASP A 63 -8.26 11.80 6.70
N ALA A 64 -7.48 11.08 5.89
CA ALA A 64 -7.25 11.40 4.49
C ALA A 64 -8.49 11.08 3.63
N SER A 65 -8.97 12.05 2.85
CA SER A 65 -10.14 11.86 1.96
C SER A 65 -9.80 11.29 0.59
N LEU A 66 -8.52 11.32 0.17
CA LEU A 66 -8.13 11.08 -1.22
C LEU A 66 -8.53 9.68 -1.73
N LEU A 67 -8.27 8.63 -0.95
CA LEU A 67 -8.64 7.27 -1.34
C LEU A 67 -10.15 7.05 -1.30
N GLU A 68 -10.85 7.64 -0.33
CA GLU A 68 -12.31 7.58 -0.27
C GLU A 68 -12.94 8.22 -1.52
N GLU A 69 -12.42 9.38 -1.93
CA GLU A 69 -12.82 10.09 -3.15
C GLU A 69 -12.51 9.26 -4.41
N TYR A 70 -11.33 8.63 -4.48
CA TYR A 70 -10.98 7.72 -5.58
C TYR A 70 -11.98 6.55 -5.70
N HIS A 71 -12.33 5.91 -4.58
CA HIS A 71 -13.33 4.83 -4.58
C HIS A 71 -14.74 5.34 -4.94
N LYS A 72 -15.12 6.55 -4.48
CA LYS A 72 -16.38 7.20 -4.92
C LYS A 72 -16.39 7.43 -6.42
N ALA A 73 -15.31 7.93 -7.00
CA ALA A 73 -15.20 8.18 -8.45
C ALA A 73 -15.29 6.89 -9.28
N ARG A 74 -14.88 5.75 -8.71
CA ARG A 74 -15.06 4.41 -9.30
C ARG A 74 -16.48 3.85 -9.17
N ASN A 75 -17.37 4.55 -8.48
CA ASN A 75 -18.69 4.09 -8.06
C ASN A 75 -18.63 2.87 -7.11
N ASP A 76 -17.57 2.77 -6.31
CA ASP A 76 -17.50 1.77 -5.24
C ASP A 76 -18.41 2.22 -4.08
N THR A 77 -19.21 1.28 -3.57
CA THR A 77 -20.22 1.54 -2.53
C THR A 77 -19.90 0.80 -1.24
N LYS A 78 -20.56 1.16 -0.13
CA LYS A 78 -20.39 0.52 1.19
C LYS A 78 -18.92 0.46 1.64
N GLN A 79 -18.17 1.52 1.35
CA GLN A 79 -16.79 1.66 1.76
C GLN A 79 -16.69 1.57 3.29
N LYS A 80 -15.79 0.72 3.78
CA LYS A 80 -15.47 0.58 5.20
C LYS A 80 -13.97 0.48 5.36
N TRP A 81 -13.42 1.48 6.03
CA TRP A 81 -12.00 1.60 6.38
C TRP A 81 -11.80 1.19 7.83
N GLU A 82 -10.87 0.28 8.08
CA GLU A 82 -10.31 0.11 9.42
C GLU A 82 -9.23 1.17 9.65
N PRO A 83 -9.07 1.68 10.88
CA PRO A 83 -7.96 2.57 11.20
C PRO A 83 -6.63 1.85 11.03
N TRP A 84 -5.56 2.62 10.80
CA TRP A 84 -4.21 2.07 10.89
C TRP A 84 -3.95 1.52 12.29
N ARG A 85 -3.49 0.27 12.34
CA ARG A 85 -2.98 -0.35 13.56
C ARG A 85 -1.52 -0.75 13.39
N PRO A 86 -0.76 -0.89 14.48
CA PRO A 86 0.62 -1.36 14.41
C PRO A 86 0.74 -2.70 13.69
N ALA A 87 1.84 -2.89 12.97
CA ALA A 87 2.25 -4.20 12.46
C ALA A 87 2.59 -5.16 13.62
N ASN A 88 2.68 -6.45 13.32
CA ASN A 88 2.88 -7.47 14.35
C ASN A 88 4.28 -7.40 14.96
N ALA A 89 4.42 -7.91 16.20
CA ALA A 89 5.70 -7.94 16.91
C ALA A 89 6.80 -8.61 16.04
N GLY A 90 7.98 -7.99 16.01
CA GLY A 90 9.08 -8.38 15.12
C GLY A 90 9.14 -7.58 13.80
N SER A 91 8.11 -6.80 13.48
CA SER A 91 8.13 -5.87 12.35
C SER A 91 9.05 -4.67 12.61
N PRO A 92 9.59 -4.01 11.56
CA PRO A 92 10.27 -2.74 11.69
C PRO A 92 9.39 -1.68 12.38
N PRO A 93 9.99 -0.75 13.16
CA PRO A 93 9.24 0.39 13.69
C PRO A 93 8.71 1.29 12.56
N PHE A 94 7.73 2.15 12.85
CA PHE A 94 7.07 3.01 11.85
C PHE A 94 6.43 2.21 10.69
N SER A 95 5.83 1.08 11.02
CA SER A 95 5.04 0.27 10.12
C SER A 95 3.63 0.03 10.67
N GLY A 96 2.70 -0.23 9.77
CA GLY A 96 1.31 -0.42 10.13
C GLY A 96 0.56 -1.26 9.12
N GLN A 97 -0.64 -1.68 9.51
CA GLN A 97 -1.52 -2.52 8.72
C GLN A 97 -2.97 -2.03 8.89
N ARG A 98 -3.78 -2.20 7.85
CA ARG A 98 -5.24 -2.03 7.92
C ARG A 98 -5.94 -2.82 6.83
N LYS A 99 -7.26 -2.94 6.97
CA LYS A 99 -8.12 -3.58 5.99
C LYS A 99 -9.15 -2.59 5.49
N PHE A 100 -9.43 -2.64 4.20
CA PHE A 100 -10.49 -1.91 3.55
C PHE A 100 -11.46 -2.90 2.90
N THR A 101 -12.75 -2.56 2.89
CA THR A 101 -13.76 -3.33 2.17
C THR A 101 -14.74 -2.42 1.46
N CYS A 102 -15.23 -2.85 0.31
CA CYS A 102 -16.30 -2.15 -0.41
C CYS A 102 -17.08 -3.14 -1.29
N THR A 103 -18.05 -2.60 -2.04
CA THR A 103 -18.63 -3.26 -3.20
C THR A 103 -18.17 -2.54 -4.46
N THR A 104 -17.48 -3.24 -5.35
CA THR A 104 -16.92 -2.69 -6.60
C THR A 104 -17.58 -3.31 -7.83
N THR A 105 -17.54 -2.61 -8.96
CA THR A 105 -18.08 -3.11 -10.23
C THR A 105 -16.96 -3.62 -11.12
N ILE A 106 -16.92 -4.93 -11.39
CA ILE A 106 -15.91 -5.54 -12.26
C ILE A 106 -16.43 -5.59 -13.70
N LYS A 107 -15.91 -4.70 -14.55
CA LYS A 107 -16.34 -4.54 -15.95
C LYS A 107 -16.07 -5.77 -16.81
N ALA A 108 -14.99 -6.52 -16.53
CA ALA A 108 -14.58 -7.68 -17.33
C ALA A 108 -15.58 -8.84 -17.30
N VAL A 109 -16.49 -8.88 -16.31
CA VAL A 109 -17.45 -9.97 -16.14
C VAL A 109 -18.86 -9.38 -16.00
N VAL A 110 -19.41 -8.86 -17.10
CA VAL A 110 -20.81 -8.39 -17.20
C VAL A 110 -21.15 -7.25 -16.24
N SER A 111 -20.18 -6.39 -15.90
CA SER A 111 -20.37 -5.29 -14.93
C SER A 111 -20.98 -5.76 -13.61
N LYS A 112 -20.57 -6.93 -13.13
CA LYS A 112 -21.08 -7.50 -11.87
C LYS A 112 -20.56 -6.69 -10.69
N SER A 113 -21.48 -6.32 -9.80
CA SER A 113 -21.14 -5.80 -8.47
C SER A 113 -20.70 -6.94 -7.57
N CYS A 114 -19.51 -6.84 -6.99
CA CYS A 114 -18.94 -7.85 -6.12
C CYS A 114 -18.41 -7.23 -4.82
N PRO A 115 -18.45 -7.98 -3.70
CA PRO A 115 -17.65 -7.64 -2.53
C PRO A 115 -16.17 -7.59 -2.91
N PHE A 116 -15.47 -6.60 -2.36
CA PHE A 116 -14.04 -6.43 -2.54
C PHE A 116 -13.40 -6.23 -1.17
N THR A 117 -12.33 -6.98 -0.94
CA THR A 117 -11.49 -6.88 0.25
C THR A 117 -10.10 -6.44 -0.18
N GLU A 118 -9.55 -5.45 0.52
CA GLU A 118 -8.18 -4.99 0.34
C GLU A 118 -7.41 -5.05 1.67
N TYR A 119 -6.26 -5.70 1.65
CA TYR A 119 -5.31 -5.73 2.74
C TYR A 119 -4.20 -4.73 2.47
N GLN A 120 -3.87 -3.91 3.46
CA GLN A 120 -2.85 -2.89 3.32
C GLN A 120 -1.79 -3.02 4.40
N ARG A 121 -0.53 -2.78 4.03
CA ARG A 121 0.57 -2.52 4.98
C ARG A 121 1.44 -1.38 4.50
N TYR A 122 2.06 -0.68 5.43
CA TYR A 122 3.08 0.34 5.11
C TYR A 122 4.30 0.22 6.01
N ALA A 123 5.41 0.80 5.57
CA ALA A 123 6.53 1.15 6.43
C ALA A 123 7.23 2.42 5.95
N PHE A 124 7.71 3.20 6.90
CA PHE A 124 8.74 4.20 6.66
C PHE A 124 10.12 3.58 6.85
N MET A 125 11.05 3.91 5.96
CA MET A 125 12.42 3.39 5.96
C MET A 125 13.40 4.49 5.57
N ASN A 126 14.65 4.36 5.98
CA ASN A 126 15.75 5.21 5.52
C ASN A 126 16.80 4.34 4.82
N VAL A 127 16.71 4.25 3.49
CA VAL A 127 17.57 3.35 2.70
C VAL A 127 18.98 3.91 2.64
N GLY A 128 19.97 3.13 3.09
CA GLY A 128 21.37 3.56 3.15
C GLY A 128 21.62 4.75 4.09
N GLY A 129 20.66 5.07 4.98
CA GLY A 129 20.79 6.13 5.98
C GLY A 129 20.56 7.56 5.48
N ASN A 130 20.34 7.76 4.18
CA ASN A 130 20.14 9.10 3.60
C ASN A 130 19.00 9.19 2.56
N LYS A 131 18.19 8.14 2.40
CA LYS A 131 17.06 8.11 1.46
C LYS A 131 15.79 7.71 2.19
N PRO A 132 15.07 8.68 2.78
CA PRO A 132 13.77 8.44 3.37
C PRO A 132 12.81 7.88 2.32
N ALA A 133 12.09 6.83 2.69
CA ALA A 133 11.14 6.14 1.84
C ALA A 133 9.87 5.81 2.61
N LEU A 134 8.75 5.87 1.90
CA LEU A 134 7.47 5.28 2.32
C LEU A 134 7.16 4.16 1.32
N VAL A 135 6.90 2.97 1.83
CA VAL A 135 6.43 1.85 1.02
C VAL A 135 5.03 1.46 1.50
N VAL A 136 4.08 1.38 0.57
CA VAL A 136 2.70 0.96 0.81
C VAL A 136 2.36 -0.17 -0.13
N GLN A 137 1.80 -1.25 0.40
CA GLN A 137 1.33 -2.38 -0.40
C GLN A 137 -0.16 -2.54 -0.22
N LEU A 138 -0.86 -2.70 -1.34
CA LEU A 138 -2.29 -2.93 -1.42
C LEU A 138 -2.49 -4.29 -2.08
N SER A 139 -3.20 -5.19 -1.43
CA SER A 139 -3.54 -6.52 -1.95
C SER A 139 -5.05 -6.69 -1.99
N GLY A 140 -5.59 -6.65 -3.21
CA GLY A 140 -7.03 -6.64 -3.48
C GLY A 140 -7.55 -7.98 -3.97
N GLN A 141 -8.74 -8.34 -3.50
CA GLN A 141 -9.47 -9.53 -3.92
C GLN A 141 -10.96 -9.20 -4.12
N ALA A 142 -11.46 -9.45 -5.33
CA ALA A 142 -12.87 -9.31 -5.66
C ALA A 142 -13.57 -10.68 -5.53
N GLU A 143 -14.56 -10.80 -4.66
CA GLU A 143 -15.23 -12.07 -4.38
C GLU A 143 -16.33 -12.38 -5.42
N GLY A 144 -16.46 -13.65 -5.80
CA GLY A 144 -17.56 -14.09 -6.66
C GLY A 144 -17.44 -13.71 -8.14
N VAL A 145 -16.27 -13.30 -8.61
CA VAL A 145 -15.87 -13.33 -10.03
C VAL A 145 -15.14 -14.63 -10.36
N MET A 146 -14.99 -14.95 -11.64
CA MET A 146 -14.31 -16.19 -12.06
C MET A 146 -12.86 -16.20 -11.55
N PHE A 147 -12.44 -17.28 -10.90
CA PHE A 147 -11.11 -17.44 -10.27
C PHE A 147 -10.79 -16.43 -9.15
N ALA A 148 -11.80 -15.72 -8.62
CA ALA A 148 -11.66 -14.78 -7.52
C ALA A 148 -10.92 -15.34 -6.29
N ASP A 149 -11.08 -16.62 -6.02
CA ASP A 149 -10.48 -17.34 -4.90
C ASP A 149 -9.09 -17.91 -5.21
N ALA A 150 -8.63 -17.77 -6.46
CA ALA A 150 -7.36 -18.32 -6.94
C ALA A 150 -6.23 -17.29 -6.99
N PHE A 151 -6.53 -15.98 -6.97
CA PHE A 151 -5.49 -14.96 -7.00
C PHE A 151 -5.86 -13.68 -6.23
N ARG A 152 -4.83 -12.87 -5.96
CA ARG A 152 -4.94 -11.48 -5.52
C ARG A 152 -4.19 -10.57 -6.47
N ALA A 153 -4.73 -9.37 -6.68
CA ALA A 153 -4.05 -8.33 -7.43
C ALA A 153 -3.37 -7.39 -6.44
N GLU A 154 -2.05 -7.26 -6.56
CA GLU A 154 -1.25 -6.47 -5.64
C GLU A 154 -0.61 -5.28 -6.35
N ALA A 155 -0.57 -4.15 -5.64
CA ALA A 155 0.16 -2.96 -6.02
C ALA A 155 1.12 -2.55 -4.89
N LEU A 156 2.36 -2.27 -5.24
CA LEU A 156 3.39 -1.77 -4.35
C LEU A 156 3.73 -0.33 -4.75
N LEU A 157 3.36 0.62 -3.90
CA LEU A 157 3.68 2.03 -4.06
C LEU A 157 4.96 2.34 -3.29
N ILE A 158 5.97 2.84 -3.99
CA ILE A 158 7.27 3.20 -3.42
C ILE A 158 7.47 4.69 -3.60
N PHE A 159 7.51 5.41 -2.49
CA PHE A 159 7.83 6.83 -2.45
C PHE A 159 9.25 7.01 -1.93
N THR A 160 10.11 7.68 -2.68
CA THR A 160 11.50 7.97 -2.28
C THR A 160 11.72 9.46 -2.26
N GLN A 161 12.22 9.98 -1.14
CA GLN A 161 12.54 11.39 -0.97
C GLN A 161 13.99 11.68 -1.36
N SER A 162 14.18 12.81 -2.04
CA SER A 162 15.49 13.37 -2.41
C SER A 162 15.43 14.90 -2.34
N ASP A 163 16.55 15.57 -2.63
CA ASP A 163 16.61 17.03 -2.72
C ASP A 163 15.69 17.61 -3.82
N LEU A 164 15.34 16.79 -4.81
CA LEU A 164 14.42 17.17 -5.90
C LEU A 164 12.94 16.98 -5.53
N GLY A 165 12.65 16.50 -4.32
CA GLY A 165 11.29 16.15 -3.87
C GLY A 165 11.08 14.63 -3.78
N VAL A 166 9.81 14.23 -3.83
CA VAL A 166 9.39 12.83 -3.68
C VAL A 166 9.02 12.24 -5.04
N ALA A 167 9.65 11.12 -5.38
CA ALA A 167 9.29 10.31 -6.55
C ALA A 167 8.45 9.11 -6.13
N MET A 168 7.37 8.82 -6.85
CA MET A 168 6.53 7.64 -6.70
C MET A 168 6.78 6.65 -7.84
N ARG A 169 6.98 5.39 -7.48
CA ARG A 169 6.95 4.23 -8.40
C ARG A 169 5.80 3.31 -7.99
N VAL A 170 5.22 2.61 -8.96
CA VAL A 170 4.09 1.70 -8.70
C VAL A 170 4.36 0.39 -9.41
N LEU A 171 4.60 -0.65 -8.63
CA LEU A 171 4.82 -1.99 -9.15
C LEU A 171 3.58 -2.86 -8.95
N GLY A 172 3.33 -3.77 -9.88
CA GLY A 172 2.21 -4.71 -9.81
C GLY A 172 2.67 -6.15 -9.70
N HIS A 173 1.90 -6.95 -8.97
CA HIS A 173 2.08 -8.40 -8.86
C HIS A 173 0.72 -9.10 -8.83
N ILE A 174 0.64 -10.30 -9.41
CA ILE A 174 -0.52 -11.19 -9.26
C ILE A 174 -0.07 -12.38 -8.43
N GLN A 175 -0.59 -12.46 -7.21
CA GLN A 175 -0.30 -13.57 -6.32
C GLN A 175 -1.32 -14.68 -6.54
N PHE A 176 -0.85 -15.87 -6.91
CA PHE A 176 -1.70 -17.06 -6.97
C PHE A 176 -1.79 -17.73 -5.61
N LEU A 177 -3.01 -18.04 -5.16
CA LEU A 177 -3.31 -18.62 -3.84
C LEU A 177 -3.37 -20.15 -3.86
N ARG A 178 -3.33 -20.74 -5.05
CA ARG A 178 -3.34 -22.17 -5.31
C ARG A 178 -2.43 -22.44 -6.50
N ASP A 179 -1.82 -23.62 -6.53
CA ASP A 179 -1.13 -24.09 -7.73
C ASP A 179 -2.15 -24.19 -8.89
N VAL A 180 -1.80 -23.56 -10.02
CA VAL A 180 -2.62 -23.51 -11.25
C VAL A 180 -2.08 -24.49 -12.26
#